data_AF-A0A926ALC6-F1
#
_entry.id   AF-A0A926ALC6-F1
#
_cell.length_a   1.000
_cell.length_b   1.000
_cell.length_c   1.000
_cell.angle_alpha   90.00
_cell.angle_beta   90.00
_cell.angle_gamma   90.00
#
_symmetry.space_group_name_H-M   'P 1'
#
loop_
_entity.id
_entity.type
_entity.pdbx_description
1 polymer ?
#
loop_
_entity_poly.entity_id
_entity_poly.type
_entity_poly.pdbx_seq_one_letter_code
_entity_poly.pdbx_strand_id
1 'polypeptide(L)'
;MQDAPLQFLKDLLHAPSPSGYERPVQDVVRRFAKGFADDVKTDWHGNVVASVNPTGSPRIMLAGHCDQIGLLVKHIDDKGYLWVHAIGGWDPQVLIGQNVQVWTKGGPVAGVIARKPIHLQTPDDRKTVA
;
A
#
# COMPACT_ATOMS: atom_id res chain seq x y z
N MET A 1 -2.66 11.28 -24.52
CA MET A 1 -1.57 11.03 -23.53
C MET A 1 -0.70 9.93 -24.10
N GLN A 2 0.62 9.99 -23.94
CA GLN A 2 1.47 8.86 -24.32
C GLN A 2 1.06 7.63 -23.51
N ASP A 3 0.92 6.47 -24.15
CA ASP A 3 0.38 5.27 -23.50
C ASP A 3 1.30 4.74 -22.39
N ALA A 4 2.62 4.89 -22.53
CA ALA A 4 3.60 4.34 -21.60
C ALA A 4 3.63 5.02 -20.21
N PRO A 5 3.69 6.37 -20.07
CA PRO A 5 3.60 7.02 -18.75
C PRO A 5 2.28 6.76 -18.02
N LEU A 6 1.17 6.72 -18.76
CA LEU A 6 -0.14 6.42 -18.17
C LEU A 6 -0.20 4.98 -17.67
N GLN A 7 0.34 4.03 -18.44
CA GLN A 7 0.39 2.63 -18.01
C GLN A 7 1.28 2.46 -16.79
N PHE A 8 2.43 3.14 -16.74
CA PHE A 8 3.30 3.12 -15.55
C PHE A 8 2.58 3.65 -14.31
N LEU A 9 1.86 4.77 -14.42
CA LEU A 9 1.07 5.31 -13.32
C LEU A 9 0.00 4.31 -12.85
N LYS A 10 -0.71 3.66 -13.77
CA LYS A 10 -1.71 2.63 -13.42
C LYS A 10 -1.07 1.43 -12.72
N ASP A 11 0.07 0.96 -13.19
CA ASP A 11 0.81 -0.15 -12.58
C ASP A 11 1.25 0.21 -11.15
N LEU A 12 1.70 1.45 -10.91
CA LEU A 12 2.05 1.93 -9.57
C LEU A 12 0.83 1.96 -8.64
N LEU A 13 -0.30 2.47 -9.12
CA LEU A 13 -1.52 2.62 -8.32
C LEU A 13 -2.20 1.27 -8.00
N HIS A 14 -2.09 0.29 -8.89
CA HIS A 14 -2.68 -1.04 -8.69
C HIS A 14 -1.78 -1.99 -7.90
N ALA A 15 -0.49 -1.70 -7.77
CA ALA A 15 0.41 -2.51 -6.97
C ALA A 15 0.14 -2.27 -5.47
N PRO A 16 -0.17 -3.30 -4.68
CA PRO A 16 -0.33 -3.14 -3.23
C PRO A 16 1.03 -2.85 -2.59
N SER A 17 1.12 -1.80 -1.77
CA SER A 17 2.37 -1.44 -1.10
C SER A 17 2.22 -0.88 0.32
N PRO A 18 1.48 -1.53 1.24
CA PRO A 18 1.49 -1.05 2.61
C PRO A 18 2.90 -1.06 3.19
N SER A 19 3.21 -0.14 4.11
CA SER A 19 4.54 -0.06 4.72
C SER A 19 4.96 -1.43 5.31
N GLY A 20 6.15 -1.91 4.94
CA GLY A 20 6.67 -3.26 5.22
C GLY A 20 6.38 -4.32 4.15
N TYR A 21 5.56 -4.02 3.14
CA TYR A 21 5.14 -4.94 2.07
C TYR A 21 5.27 -4.30 0.67
N GLU A 22 6.25 -3.44 0.46
CA GLU A 22 6.39 -2.57 -0.71
C GLU A 22 6.93 -3.29 -1.96
N ARG A 23 7.31 -4.57 -1.85
CA ARG A 23 7.94 -5.30 -2.96
C ARG A 23 7.17 -5.22 -4.29
N PRO A 24 5.83 -5.35 -4.35
CA PRO A 24 5.10 -5.28 -5.62
C PRO A 24 5.29 -3.94 -6.36
N VAL A 25 5.23 -2.82 -5.65
CA VAL A 25 5.46 -1.49 -6.27
C VAL A 25 6.94 -1.27 -6.59
N GLN A 26 7.85 -1.77 -5.75
CA GLN A 26 9.29 -1.73 -6.02
C GLN A 26 9.65 -2.47 -7.31
N ASP A 27 8.99 -3.60 -7.60
CA ASP A 27 9.18 -4.35 -8.85
C ASP A 27 8.71 -3.57 -10.08
N VAL A 28 7.61 -2.82 -9.98
CA VAL A 28 7.13 -1.91 -11.02
C VAL A 28 8.14 -0.80 -11.28
N VAL A 29 8.60 -0.11 -10.22
CA VAL A 29 9.60 0.97 -10.32
C VAL A 29 10.90 0.45 -10.91
N ARG A 30 11.41 -0.70 -10.44
CA ARG A 30 12.65 -1.30 -10.93
C ARG A 30 12.58 -1.63 -12.42
N ARG A 31 11.46 -2.20 -12.87
CA ARG A 31 11.25 -2.53 -14.29
C ARG A 31 11.22 -1.27 -15.15
N PHE A 32 10.51 -0.23 -14.71
CA PHE A 32 10.44 1.03 -15.43
C PHE A 32 11.79 1.76 -15.49
N ALA A 33 12.50 1.80 -14.35
CA ALA A 33 13.80 2.47 -14.23
C ALA A 33 14.88 1.89 -15.13
N LYS A 34 14.88 0.57 -15.36
CA LYS A 34 15.82 -0.10 -16.28
C LYS A 34 15.73 0.42 -17.72
N GLY A 35 14.64 1.08 -18.11
CA GLY A 35 14.49 1.66 -19.44
C GLY A 35 15.29 2.94 -19.67
N PHE A 36 15.77 3.61 -18.61
CA PHE A 36 16.45 4.90 -18.73
C PHE A 36 17.67 5.09 -17.82
N ALA A 37 17.81 4.30 -16.75
CA ALA A 37 18.90 4.44 -15.79
C ALA A 37 20.13 3.61 -16.17
N ASP A 38 21.32 4.14 -15.94
CA ASP A 38 22.59 3.44 -16.16
C ASP A 38 22.84 2.34 -15.11
N ASP A 39 22.32 2.54 -13.90
CA ASP A 39 22.42 1.60 -12.79
C ASP A 39 21.13 1.59 -11.97
N VAL A 40 20.65 0.39 -11.62
CA VAL A 40 19.46 0.21 -10.78
C VAL A 40 19.80 -0.79 -9.68
N LYS A 41 19.84 -0.31 -8.44
CA LYS A 41 20.18 -1.10 -7.25
C LYS A 41 18.99 -1.20 -6.30
N THR A 42 19.05 -2.22 -5.45
CA THR A 42 18.11 -2.40 -4.35
C THR A 42 18.89 -2.60 -3.06
N ASP A 43 18.53 -1.88 -2.01
CA ASP A 43 19.15 -2.04 -0.70
C ASP A 43 18.46 -3.15 0.14
N TRP A 44 18.94 -3.36 1.36
CA TRP A 44 18.39 -4.37 2.27
C TRP A 44 16.94 -4.10 2.70
N HIS A 45 16.49 -2.84 2.66
CA HIS A 45 15.12 -2.45 2.98
C HIS A 45 14.20 -2.51 1.75
N GLY A 46 14.75 -2.77 0.56
CA GLY A 46 13.99 -2.84 -0.68
C GLY A 46 13.96 -1.53 -1.48
N ASN A 47 14.58 -0.45 -1.00
CA ASN A 47 14.59 0.82 -1.72
C ASN A 47 15.18 0.64 -3.11
N VAL A 48 14.50 1.14 -4.14
CA VAL A 48 14.99 1.11 -5.53
C VAL A 48 15.72 2.39 -5.82
N VAL A 49 17.03 2.29 -6.09
CA VAL A 49 17.89 3.43 -6.41
C VAL A 49 18.27 3.35 -7.88
N ALA A 50 17.72 4.25 -8.69
CA ALA A 50 18.02 4.40 -10.10
C ALA A 50 18.98 5.58 -10.31
N SER A 51 20.13 5.35 -10.91
CA SER A 51 21.15 6.37 -11.17
C SER A 51 21.29 6.63 -12.67
N VAL A 52 21.27 7.90 -13.03
CA VAL A 52 21.62 8.40 -14.37
C VAL A 52 22.90 9.21 -14.22
N ASN A 53 23.92 8.92 -15.02
CA ASN A 53 25.27 9.46 -14.92
C ASN A 53 25.88 9.27 -13.50
N PRO A 54 26.14 8.03 -13.06
CA PRO A 54 26.55 7.72 -11.67
C PRO A 54 27.88 8.36 -11.22
N THR A 55 28.73 8.74 -12.18
CA THR A 55 30.01 9.44 -11.93
C THR A 55 29.88 10.97 -11.98
N GLY A 56 28.69 11.49 -12.29
CA GLY A 56 28.43 12.92 -12.40
C GLY A 56 28.56 13.69 -11.09
N SER A 57 28.86 14.99 -11.21
CA SER A 57 28.93 15.94 -10.11
C SER A 57 28.31 17.28 -10.53
N PRO A 58 27.51 17.95 -9.68
CA PRO A 58 27.09 17.51 -8.34
C PRO A 58 26.12 16.32 -8.40
N ARG A 59 26.03 15.56 -7.30
CA ARG A 59 25.03 14.49 -7.15
C ARG A 59 23.70 15.09 -6.68
N ILE A 60 22.64 14.81 -7.43
CA ILE A 60 21.26 15.22 -7.11
C ILE A 60 20.45 13.95 -6.79
N MET A 61 19.73 13.96 -5.67
CA MET A 61 18.84 12.88 -5.27
C MET A 61 17.39 13.37 -5.32
N LEU A 62 16.56 12.67 -6.09
CA LEU A 62 15.11 12.82 -6.09
C LEU A 62 14.53 11.62 -5.35
N ALA A 63 13.86 11.88 -4.22
CA ALA A 63 13.32 10.83 -3.36
C ALA A 63 11.79 10.92 -3.30
N GLY A 64 11.13 9.78 -3.45
CA GLY A 64 9.71 9.60 -3.21
C GLY A 64 9.50 8.27 -2.49
N HIS A 65 8.61 8.24 -1.51
CA HIS A 65 8.22 7.01 -0.85
C HIS A 65 7.16 6.29 -1.70
N CYS A 66 7.23 4.96 -1.72
CA CYS A 66 6.33 4.12 -2.53
C CYS A 66 5.31 3.36 -1.68
N ASP A 67 5.43 3.45 -0.36
CA ASP A 67 4.50 2.83 0.55
C ASP A 67 3.17 3.59 0.59
N GLN A 68 2.11 2.84 0.82
CA GLN A 68 0.74 3.29 0.96
C GLN A 68 0.26 3.06 2.39
N ILE A 69 -0.68 3.87 2.85
CA ILE A 69 -1.46 3.51 4.05
C ILE A 69 -2.22 2.20 3.79
N GLY A 70 -2.39 1.39 4.82
CA GLY A 70 -2.98 0.06 4.68
C GLY A 70 -3.57 -0.48 5.97
N LEU A 71 -3.92 -1.76 5.95
CA LEU A 71 -4.51 -2.47 7.08
C LEU A 71 -3.81 -3.82 7.26
N LEU A 72 -3.52 -4.20 8.50
CA LEU A 72 -2.90 -5.47 8.86
C LEU A 72 -3.91 -6.33 9.62
N VAL A 73 -4.20 -7.53 9.12
CA VAL A 73 -5.02 -8.50 9.87
C VAL A 73 -4.27 -8.93 11.13
N LYS A 74 -4.92 -8.76 12.28
CA LYS A 74 -4.38 -9.10 13.60
C LYS A 74 -5.07 -10.31 14.22
N HIS A 75 -6.36 -10.48 13.97
CA HIS A 75 -7.14 -11.55 14.56
C HIS A 75 -8.28 -11.95 13.62
N ILE A 76 -8.62 -13.24 13.65
CA ILE A 76 -9.79 -13.80 12.99
C ILE A 76 -10.64 -14.38 14.10
N ASP A 77 -11.87 -13.90 14.23
CA ASP A 77 -12.76 -14.37 15.29
C ASP A 77 -13.48 -15.68 14.91
N ASP A 78 -14.18 -16.28 15.87
CA ASP A 78 -14.89 -17.55 15.70
C ASP A 78 -16.04 -17.49 14.67
N LYS A 79 -16.45 -16.28 14.26
CA LYS A 79 -17.46 -16.05 13.23
C LYS A 79 -16.84 -15.79 11.85
N GLY A 80 -15.51 -15.76 11.75
CA GLY A 80 -14.77 -15.53 10.52
C GLY A 80 -14.56 -14.06 10.15
N TYR A 81 -14.82 -13.11 11.06
CA TYR A 81 -14.52 -11.70 10.80
C TYR A 81 -13.04 -11.40 11.03
N LEU A 82 -12.50 -10.52 10.19
CA LEU A 82 -11.12 -10.05 10.28
C LEU A 82 -11.05 -8.77 11.11
N TRP A 83 -10.23 -8.80 12.15
CA TRP A 83 -9.88 -7.63 12.95
C TRP A 83 -8.55 -7.08 12.47
N VAL A 84 -8.51 -5.78 12.16
CA VAL A 84 -7.37 -5.14 11.52
C VAL A 84 -6.75 -4.05 12.39
N HIS A 85 -5.46 -3.81 12.19
CA HIS A 85 -4.74 -2.63 12.67
C HIS A 85 -4.38 -1.72 11.49
N ALA A 86 -4.39 -0.42 11.72
CA ALA A 86 -3.94 0.56 10.73
C ALA A 86 -2.43 0.46 10.50
N ILE A 87 -2.03 0.51 9.23
CA ILE A 87 -0.66 0.82 8.80
C ILE A 87 -0.69 2.25 8.28
N GLY A 88 0.05 3.14 8.95
CA GLY A 88 -0.01 4.58 8.70
C GLY A 88 -1.20 5.27 9.38
N GLY A 89 -1.43 6.54 9.03
CA GLY A 89 -2.49 7.35 9.61
C GLY A 89 -3.82 7.20 8.87
N TRP A 90 -4.81 6.61 9.53
CA TRP A 90 -6.18 6.51 9.04
C TRP A 90 -7.14 7.30 9.92
N ASP A 91 -8.13 7.94 9.31
CA ASP A 91 -9.39 8.26 9.97
C ASP A 91 -10.29 7.02 9.88
N PRO A 92 -10.61 6.32 10.98
CA PRO A 92 -11.42 5.11 10.93
C PRO A 92 -12.81 5.33 10.31
N GLN A 93 -13.34 6.56 10.35
CA GLN A 93 -14.65 6.87 9.79
C GLN A 93 -14.69 6.71 8.28
N VAL A 94 -13.58 6.98 7.57
CA VAL A 94 -13.53 6.85 6.11
C VAL A 94 -13.46 5.40 5.64
N LEU A 95 -13.06 4.47 6.53
CA LEU A 95 -12.92 3.06 6.21
C LEU A 95 -14.28 2.35 6.14
N ILE A 96 -15.28 2.82 6.88
CA ILE A 96 -16.58 2.14 6.97
C ILE A 96 -17.25 2.06 5.59
N GLY A 97 -17.56 0.84 5.14
CA GLY A 97 -18.19 0.56 3.85
C GLY A 97 -17.22 0.50 2.67
N GLN A 98 -15.92 0.70 2.88
CA GLN A 98 -14.92 0.59 1.81
C GLN A 98 -14.71 -0.86 1.39
N ASN A 99 -14.60 -1.07 0.08
CA ASN A 99 -14.11 -2.32 -0.48
C ASN A 99 -12.61 -2.41 -0.24
N VAL A 100 -12.16 -3.55 0.28
CA VAL A 100 -10.76 -3.84 0.53
C VAL A 100 -10.36 -5.14 -0.14
N GLN A 101 -9.06 -5.27 -0.39
CA GLN A 101 -8.47 -6.51 -0.87
C GLN A 101 -7.48 -7.01 0.18
N VAL A 102 -7.77 -8.17 0.75
CA VAL A 102 -6.95 -8.83 1.76
C VAL A 102 -5.93 -9.70 1.03
N TRP A 103 -4.66 -9.31 1.09
CA TRP A 103 -3.59 -10.04 0.44
C TRP A 103 -3.12 -11.20 1.31
N THR A 104 -3.27 -12.42 0.80
CA THR A 104 -2.86 -13.64 1.49
C THR A 104 -1.82 -14.40 0.68
N LYS A 105 -1.23 -15.45 1.24
CA LYS A 105 -0.34 -16.37 0.50
C LYS A 105 -1.05 -17.06 -0.68
N GLY A 106 -2.35 -17.28 -0.58
CA GLY A 106 -3.17 -17.87 -1.64
C GLY A 106 -3.65 -16.86 -2.68
N GLY A 107 -3.27 -15.59 -2.55
CA GLY A 107 -3.72 -14.49 -3.41
C GLY A 107 -4.70 -13.55 -2.70
N PRO A 108 -5.20 -12.55 -3.44
CA PRO A 108 -6.11 -11.54 -2.91
C PRO A 108 -7.51 -12.09 -2.65
N VAL A 109 -8.10 -11.72 -1.51
CA VAL A 109 -9.49 -12.01 -1.15
C VAL A 109 -10.26 -10.70 -1.00
N ALA A 110 -11.40 -10.57 -1.66
CA ALA A 110 -12.25 -9.38 -1.53
C ALA A 110 -12.88 -9.31 -0.14
N GLY A 111 -12.96 -8.11 0.43
CA GLY A 111 -13.61 -7.85 1.70
C GLY A 111 -14.26 -6.48 1.73
N VAL A 112 -15.02 -6.21 2.78
CA VAL A 112 -15.62 -4.91 3.06
C VAL A 112 -15.41 -4.59 4.54
N ILE A 113 -15.06 -3.35 4.83
CA ILE A 113 -14.97 -2.90 6.22
C ILE A 113 -16.39 -2.58 6.70
N ALA A 114 -16.81 -3.25 7.77
CA ALA A 114 -18.12 -3.08 8.37
C ALA A 114 -17.99 -2.62 9.82
N ARG A 115 -19.03 -1.94 10.30
CA ARG A 115 -19.22 -1.66 11.73
C ARG A 115 -20.55 -2.23 12.19
N LYS A 116 -20.67 -2.46 13.50
CA LYS A 116 -21.93 -2.82 14.14
C LYS A 116 -23.00 -1.76 13.77
N PRO A 117 -24.16 -2.16 13.24
CA PRO A 117 -25.22 -1.21 12.86
C PRO A 117 -25.69 -0.35 14.05
N ILE A 118 -26.00 0.92 13.80
CA ILE A 118 -26.35 1.88 14.86
C ILE A 118 -27.55 1.46 15.72
N HIS A 119 -28.53 0.79 15.12
CA HIS A 119 -29.72 0.28 15.81
C HIS A 119 -29.43 -0.94 16.69
N LEU A 120 -28.24 -1.55 16.56
CA LEU A 120 -27.76 -2.64 17.42
C LEU A 120 -26.70 -2.17 18.42
N GLN A 121 -26.23 -0.92 18.31
CA GLN A 121 -25.22 -0.35 19.21
C GLN A 121 -25.85 0.06 20.55
N THR A 122 -25.18 -0.30 21.65
CA THR A 122 -25.50 0.17 23.00
C THR A 122 -25.16 1.67 23.14
N PRO A 123 -25.69 2.38 24.16
CA PRO A 123 -25.30 3.77 24.42
C PRO A 123 -23.79 3.98 24.64
N ASP A 124 -23.08 2.96 25.18
CA ASP A 124 -21.64 3.03 25.39
C ASP A 124 -20.85 2.69 24.12
N ASP A 125 -21.34 1.77 23.29
CA ASP A 125 -20.77 1.50 21.95
C ASP A 125 -20.74 2.79 21.09
N ARG A 126 -21.69 3.71 21.31
CA ARG A 126 -21.79 4.97 20.57
C ARG A 126 -20.78 6.03 21.02
N LYS A 127 -20.22 5.90 22.23
CA LYS A 127 -19.18 6.81 22.75
C LYS A 127 -17.79 6.43 22.26
N THR A 128 -17.60 5.16 21.92
CA THR A 128 -16.36 4.67 21.31
C THR A 128 -16.46 4.87 19.81
N VAL A 129 -15.81 5.91 19.29
CA VAL A 129 -15.53 5.98 17.86
C VAL A 129 -14.46 4.94 17.60
N ALA A 130 -14.88 3.76 17.14
CA ALA A 130 -13.97 2.75 16.58
C ALA A 130 -13.56 3.16 15.17
#